data_AF-A0A7W1KTP6-F1
#
_entry.id   AF-A0A7W1KTP6-F1
#
_cell.length_a   1.000
_cell.length_b   1.000
_cell.length_c   1.000
_cell.angle_alpha   90.00
_cell.angle_beta   90.00
_cell.angle_gamma   90.00
#
_symmetry.space_group_name_H-M   'P 1'
#
loop_
_entity.id
_entity.type
_entity.pdbx_description
1 polymer ?
#
loop_
_entity_poly.entity_id
_entity_poly.type
_entity_poly.pdbx_seq_one_letter_code
_entity_poly.pdbx_strand_id
1 'polypeptide(L)' 'MSFCIWESRDDARTASRGPRHIEAIALVEQMYERYELEFHRLTKRAGVDGLKFEPYDVLARA' A
#
# COMPACT_ATOMS: atom_id res chain seq x y z
N MET A 1 -6.76 -10.98 2.87
CA MET A 1 -5.72 -10.22 2.16
C MET A 1 -6.39 -9.06 1.45
N SER A 2 -5.97 -7.82 1.71
CA SER A 2 -6.50 -6.60 1.06
C SER A 2 -5.34 -5.80 0.49
N PHE A 3 -5.55 -5.12 -0.63
CA PHE A 3 -4.54 -4.25 -1.26
C PHE A 3 -5.21 -3.00 -1.84
N CYS A 4 -4.45 -1.92 -1.90
CA CYS A 4 -4.82 -0.69 -2.58
C CYS A 4 -3.69 -0.29 -3.54
N ILE A 5 -4.05 0.29 -4.68
CA ILE A 5 -3.11 0.75 -5.69
C ILE A 5 -3.36 2.23 -5.91
N TRP A 6 -2.29 3.01 -5.87
CA TRP A 6 -2.32 4.47 -6.03
C TRP A 6 -1.29 4.87 -7.07
N GLU A 7 -1.60 5.89 -7.87
CA GLU A 7 -0.68 6.46 -8.86
C GLU A 7 0.53 7.12 -8.17
N SER A 8 0.32 7.69 -6.98
CA SER A 8 1.39 8.31 -6.19
C SER A 8 1.28 8.04 -4.68
N ARG A 9 2.39 8.26 -3.97
CA ARG A 9 2.40 8.20 -2.49
C ARG A 9 1.60 9.34 -1.87
N ASP A 10 1.50 10.49 -2.54
CA ASP A 10 0.71 11.61 -2.01
C ASP A 10 -0.79 11.28 -2.06
N ASP A 11 -1.26 10.70 -3.17
CA ASP A 11 -2.65 10.23 -3.30
C ASP A 11 -3.00 9.19 -2.22
N ALA A 12 -2.09 8.22 -2.01
CA ALA A 12 -2.26 7.21 -0.96
C ALA A 12 -2.40 7.85 0.43
N ARG A 13 -1.58 8.85 0.75
CA ARG A 13 -1.62 9.54 2.05
C ARG A 13 -2.89 10.38 2.21
N THR A 14 -3.29 11.08 1.15
CA THR A 14 -4.50 11.92 1.17
C THR A 14 -5.75 11.04 1.34
N ALA A 15 -5.86 9.96 0.59
CA ALA A 15 -6.98 9.02 0.71
C ALA A 15 -7.06 8.34 2.09
N SER A 16 -5.92 7.97 2.66
CA SER A 16 -5.86 7.25 3.95
C SER A 16 -6.17 8.13 5.18
N ARG A 17 -6.28 9.45 5.01
CA ARG A 17 -6.56 10.40 6.11
C ARG A 17 -8.05 10.67 6.33
N GLY A 18 -8.94 10.13 5.49
CA GLY A 18 -10.38 10.34 5.61
C GLY A 18 -10.98 9.65 6.85
N PRO A 19 -12.09 10.15 7.41
CA PRO A 19 -12.70 9.63 8.64
C PRO A 19 -13.07 8.14 8.53
N ARG A 20 -13.66 7.74 7.40
CA ARG A 20 -14.01 6.32 7.17
C ARG A 20 -12.79 5.40 7.12
N HIS A 21 -11.64 5.90 6.65
CA HIS A 21 -10.41 5.11 6.61
C HIS A 21 -9.84 4.92 8.01
N ILE A 22 -9.86 5.99 8.83
CA ILE A 22 -9.46 5.95 10.23
C ILE A 22 -10.33 4.95 11.02
N GLU A 23 -11.65 5.01 10.84
CA GLU A 23 -12.59 4.05 11.45
C GLU A 23 -12.28 2.61 11.02
N ALA A 24 -12.01 2.38 9.74
CA ALA A 24 -11.67 1.05 9.23
C ALA A 24 -10.35 0.52 9.82
N ILE A 25 -9.31 1.35 9.93
CA ILE A 25 -8.03 0.95 10.55
C ILE A 25 -8.23 0.59 12.02
N ALA A 26 -9.07 1.32 12.77
CA ALA A 26 -9.31 1.03 14.19
C ALA A 26 -9.91 -0.36 14.46
N LEU A 27 -10.59 -0.95 13.47
CA LEU A 27 -11.12 -2.31 13.57
C LEU A 27 -10.05 -3.39 13.35
N VAL A 28 -8.94 -3.07 12.67
CA VAL A 28 -7.89 -4.05 12.33
C VAL A 28 -7.30 -4.68 13.60
N GLU A 29 -7.04 -3.88 14.62
CA GLU A 29 -6.50 -4.34 15.91
C GLU A 29 -7.44 -5.32 16.62
N GLN A 30 -8.75 -5.18 16.44
CA GLN A 30 -9.75 -6.07 17.05
C GLN A 30 -9.94 -7.36 16.25
N MET A 31 -9.72 -7.31 14.93
CA MET A 31 -10.00 -8.42 14.02
C MET A 31 -8.82 -9.37 13.84
N TYR A 32 -7.58 -8.88 13.96
CA TYR A 32 -6.39 -9.65 13.62
C TYR A 32 -5.39 -9.64 14.78
N GLU A 33 -4.90 -10.83 15.15
CA GLU A 33 -3.79 -10.97 16.12
C GLU A 33 -2.50 -10.31 15.63
N ARG A 34 -2.24 -10.38 14.33
CA ARG A 34 -1.09 -9.73 13.67
C ARG A 34 -1.49 -9.27 12.29
N TYR A 35 -1.01 -8.09 11.91
CA TYR A 35 -1.05 -7.60 10.53
C TYR A 35 0.32 -7.05 10.13
N GLU A 36 0.63 -7.14 8.84
CA GLU A 36 1.83 -6.56 8.24
C GLU A 36 1.40 -5.68 7.08
N LEU A 37 1.93 -4.46 7.04
CA LEU A 37 1.66 -3.51 5.97
C LEU A 37 2.89 -3.41 5.08
N GLU A 38 2.79 -3.96 3.88
CA GLU A 38 3.84 -3.92 2.88
C GLU A 38 3.62 -2.79 1.87
N PHE A 39 4.71 -2.11 1.49
CA PHE A 39 4.68 -1.11 0.43
C PHE A 39 5.50 -1.60 -0.76
N HIS A 40 4.85 -1.68 -1.91
CA HIS A 40 5.46 -2.05 -3.19
C HIS A 40 5.31 -0.93 -4.20
N ARG A 41 6.33 -0.74 -5.04
CA ARG A 41 6.25 0.00 -6.29
C ARG A 41 5.80 -0.96 -7.38
N LEU A 42 4.70 -0.59 -8.06
CA LEU A 42 4.17 -1.34 -9.18
C LEU A 42 4.54 -0.63 -10.48
N THR A 43 4.93 -1.39 -11.51
CA THR A 43 5.14 -0.85 -12.85
C THR A 43 4.45 -1.73 -13.89
N LYS A 44 3.57 -1.13 -14.70
CA LYS A 44 3.02 -1.75 -15.92
C LYS A 44 3.74 -1.15 -17.13
N ARG A 45 4.32 -2.00 -17.98
CA ARG A 45 4.95 -1.56 -19.24
C ARG A 45 4.06 -1.98 -20.42
N ALA A 46 3.93 -1.10 -21.41
CA ALA A 46 3.21 -1.41 -22.64
C ALA A 46 3.85 -2.61 -23.34
N GLY A 47 3.03 -3.54 -23.83
CA GLY A 47 3.50 -4.76 -24.51
C GLY A 47 4.14 -5.81 -23.60
N VAL A 48 4.15 -5.62 -22.28
CA VAL A 48 4.65 -6.60 -21.31
C VAL A 48 3.48 -7.11 -20.46
N ASP A 49 3.35 -8.43 -20.40
CA ASP A 49 2.35 -9.09 -19.57
C ASP A 49 2.70 -9.02 -18.08
N GLY A 50 1.67 -8.92 -17.24
CA GLY A 50 1.82 -8.81 -15.79
C GLY A 50 2.17 -7.41 -15.28
N LEU A 51 2.41 -7.33 -13.97
CA LEU A 51 2.86 -6.15 -13.23
C LEU A 51 4.22 -6.47 -12.61
N LYS A 52 5.17 -5.55 -12.70
CA LYS A 52 6.43 -5.65 -11.97
C LYS A 52 6.23 -5.09 -10.56
N PHE A 53 6.60 -5.87 -9.55
CA PHE A 53 6.59 -5.47 -8.14
C PHE A 53 8.03 -5.28 -7.66
N GLU A 54 8.28 -4.16 -6.98
CA GLU A 54 9.56 -3.81 -6.37
C GLU A 54 9.31 -3.28 -4.96
N PRO A 55 10.22 -3.49 -3.98
CA PRO A 55 10.08 -2.87 -2.67
C PRO A 55 10.00 -1.34 -2.79
N TYR A 56 9.04 -0.72 -2.10
CA TYR A 56 8.89 0.74 -2.14
C TYR A 56 9.99 1.44 -1.32
N ASP A 57 10.23 0.95 -0.10
CA ASP A 57 11.23 1.47 0.83
C ASP A 57 12.57 0.74 0.62
N VAL A 58 13.22 0.98 -0.53
CA VAL A 58 14.65 0.70 -0.59
C VAL A 58 15.33 1.82 0.20
N LEU A 59 15.54 1.60 1.51
CA LEU A 59 16.60 2.31 2.20
C LEU A 59 17.86 2.05 1.38
N ALA A 60 18.38 3.08 0.69
CA ALA A 60 19.74 3.05 0.20
C ALA A 60 20.59 2.69 1.42
N ARG A 61 21.04 1.44 1.50
CA ARG A 61 21.87 0.98 2.60
C ARG A 61 23.21 1.70 2.49
N ALA A 62 23.48 2.52 3.51
CA ALA A 62 24.74 3.15 3.94
C ALA A 62 25.49 4.01 2.91
#